data_AF-A0A8H3D2H7-F1
#
_entry.id   AF-A0A8H3D2H7-F1
#
_cell.length_a   1.000
_cell.length_b   1.000
_cell.length_c   1.000
_cell.angle_alpha   90.00
_cell.angle_beta   90.00
_cell.angle_gamma   90.00
#
_symmetry.space_group_name_H-M   'P 1'
#
loop_
_entity.id
_entity.type
_entity.pdbx_description
1 polymer ?
#
loop_
_entity_poly.entity_id
_entity_poly.type
_entity_poly.pdbx_seq_one_letter_code
_entity_poly.pdbx_strand_id
1 'polypeptide(L)'
;MIVRARDAARLVWGWLRSHQQVDIPIQQEQPLIEQTENLSSQESGDRSQEYTEGDRGLTVAEESLDHHGQSFEIFNIMPARFPIEIWYIIVIYVTASVGGGSEDSAKYIGDKVNMKQLWNLASVSKFHRQLVLYGWANTIHLLKQDDIKQLGTLGAANGIDLLCGVRRLVCENDYQVYGAPRNAFEGFNFLEELVLSCHSDINFGGDTHPENINDHAESQTGHPDGQPAPQANPNGAVDQHNMTLQQPIRMSYRRLKVKLPSTLRTLKVYDSHVPDIHFIQQVTEQCPLLESLTLARCTIFARKECEFWRRLPRTESDAYFSNQGIASYAAAIGKELKQIQSLKELRIGIYLTKHSAINLHLNHHVSAENSSNTGLEVWEKPCKECFTQCCEETLSAEREATEIIGKQVPTLSSISWANFCSRKRTGWSTHRIMRDDEGKFDRLANVAINLEKFSIGVDM
;
A
#
# COMPACT_ATOMS: atom_id res chain seq x y z
N MET A 1 33.50 11.15 4.04
CA MET A 1 32.43 10.93 3.03
C MET A 1 32.79 11.45 1.64
N ILE A 2 33.27 12.69 1.45
CA ILE A 2 33.72 13.21 0.14
C ILE A 2 34.90 12.41 -0.46
N VAL A 3 35.76 11.85 0.40
CA VAL A 3 36.90 11.00 -0.03
C VAL A 3 36.44 9.72 -0.74
N ARG A 4 35.30 9.12 -0.35
CA ARG A 4 34.83 7.85 -0.91
C ARG A 4 34.24 7.96 -2.32
N ALA A 5 33.68 9.12 -2.68
CA ALA A 5 33.21 9.39 -4.04
C ALA A 5 34.37 9.53 -5.03
N ARG A 6 35.49 10.12 -4.59
CA ARG A 6 36.72 10.21 -5.40
C ARG A 6 37.34 8.83 -5.61
N ASP A 7 37.25 7.95 -4.62
CA ASP A 7 37.82 6.61 -4.68
C ASP A 7 36.97 5.65 -5.56
N ALA A 8 35.64 5.77 -5.53
CA ALA A 8 34.76 5.05 -6.46
C ALA A 8 34.98 5.50 -7.92
N ALA A 9 35.07 6.81 -8.17
CA ALA A 9 35.40 7.34 -9.48
C ALA A 9 36.78 6.88 -9.97
N ARG A 10 37.76 6.73 -9.06
CA ARG A 10 39.09 6.16 -9.35
C ARG A 10 39.08 4.66 -9.61
N LEU A 11 38.22 3.90 -8.94
CA LEU A 11 38.06 2.46 -9.20
C LEU A 11 37.43 2.21 -10.57
N VAL A 12 36.42 2.99 -10.94
CA VAL A 12 35.82 2.95 -12.28
C VAL A 12 36.84 3.41 -13.34
N TRP A 13 37.59 4.49 -13.08
CA TRP A 13 38.67 4.94 -13.97
C TRP A 13 39.83 3.94 -14.08
N GLY A 14 40.17 3.24 -13.00
CA GLY A 14 41.21 2.22 -12.98
C GLY A 14 40.81 0.98 -13.79
N TRP A 15 39.55 0.56 -13.66
CA TRP A 15 38.96 -0.52 -14.45
C TRP A 15 38.86 -0.18 -15.95
N LEU A 16 38.52 1.07 -16.28
CA LEU A 16 38.51 1.54 -17.68
C LEU A 16 39.92 1.59 -18.30
N ARG A 17 40.93 2.01 -17.52
CA ARG A 17 42.31 2.06 -17.99
C ARG A 17 42.92 0.67 -18.21
N SER A 18 42.46 -0.36 -17.50
CA SER A 18 42.91 -1.74 -17.69
C SER A 18 42.30 -2.45 -18.90
N HIS A 19 41.29 -1.86 -19.56
CA HIS A 19 40.59 -2.45 -20.72
C HIS A 19 40.77 -1.66 -22.02
N GLN A 20 41.66 -0.66 -22.05
CA GLN A 20 41.92 0.19 -23.22
C GLN A 20 43.18 -0.22 -24.04
N GLN A 21 43.79 -1.36 -23.73
CA GLN A 21 44.85 -1.97 -24.55
C GLN A 21 44.30 -3.19 -25.29
N VAL A 22 43.62 -2.94 -26.41
CA VAL A 22 43.46 -3.93 -27.47
C VAL A 22 43.89 -3.23 -28.75
N ASP A 23 45.10 -3.54 -29.20
CA ASP A 23 45.68 -3.05 -30.45
C ASP A 23 44.87 -3.62 -31.63
N ILE A 24 44.33 -2.73 -32.47
CA ILE A 24 43.76 -3.08 -33.77
C ILE A 24 44.82 -2.80 -34.83
N PRO A 25 45.23 -3.77 -35.66
CA PRO A 25 46.22 -3.54 -36.70
C PRO A 25 45.60 -2.77 -37.88
N ILE A 26 46.32 -1.74 -38.32
CA ILE A 26 46.07 -0.93 -39.50
C ILE A 26 46.45 -1.75 -40.74
N GLN A 27 45.53 -1.98 -41.67
CA GLN A 27 45.85 -2.42 -43.03
C GLN A 27 45.75 -1.25 -44.01
N GLN A 28 46.81 -1.12 -44.82
CA GLN A 28 47.02 -0.12 -45.86
C GLN A 28 46.19 -0.40 -47.12
N GLU A 29 45.70 0.68 -47.74
CA GLU A 29 45.28 0.81 -49.15
C GLU A 29 46.40 0.35 -50.12
N GLN A 30 46.21 -0.20 -51.33
CA GLN A 30 45.42 0.13 -52.55
C GLN A 30 45.82 -0.94 -53.64
N PRO A 31 45.46 -0.90 -54.96
CA PRO A 31 44.38 -0.23 -55.72
C PRO A 31 43.64 -1.17 -56.76
N LEU A 32 42.73 -0.54 -57.53
CA LEU A 32 41.89 -1.00 -58.67
C LEU A 32 42.48 -2.02 -59.66
N ILE A 33 41.60 -2.84 -60.30
CA ILE A 33 41.33 -2.89 -61.77
C ILE A 33 40.30 -4.01 -62.15
N GLU A 34 39.33 -3.60 -62.98
CA GLU A 34 38.59 -4.26 -64.09
C GLU A 34 37.77 -5.58 -64.04
N GLN A 35 36.59 -5.47 -64.70
CA GLN A 35 35.89 -6.45 -65.58
C GLN A 35 35.21 -7.66 -64.88
N THR A 36 34.05 -8.21 -65.27
CA THR A 36 33.12 -8.09 -66.41
C THR A 36 31.82 -8.85 -66.07
N GLU A 37 30.72 -8.43 -66.70
CA GLU A 37 29.62 -9.23 -67.27
C GLU A 37 28.56 -10.03 -66.46
N ASN A 38 27.34 -9.96 -67.04
CA ASN A 38 26.23 -10.92 -67.11
C ASN A 38 25.09 -10.78 -66.08
N LEU A 39 23.94 -10.20 -66.49
CA LEU A 39 22.84 -10.74 -67.32
C LEU A 39 21.80 -11.49 -66.48
N SER A 40 20.60 -10.91 -66.39
CA SER A 40 19.26 -11.50 -66.63
C SER A 40 18.22 -10.80 -65.76
N SER A 41 17.32 -9.98 -66.32
CA SER A 41 16.08 -10.32 -67.05
C SER A 41 14.85 -10.29 -66.14
N GLN A 42 13.94 -9.37 -66.50
CA GLN A 42 12.47 -9.53 -66.62
C GLN A 42 11.67 -9.90 -65.34
N GLU A 43 10.43 -9.49 -65.14
CA GLU A 43 9.40 -8.72 -65.87
C GLU A 43 8.34 -8.36 -64.81
N SER A 44 7.82 -7.14 -64.78
CA SER A 44 6.49 -6.73 -65.27
C SER A 44 5.28 -7.36 -64.53
N GLY A 45 4.36 -6.49 -64.11
CA GLY A 45 3.17 -6.88 -63.35
C GLY A 45 2.29 -5.67 -63.02
N ASP A 46 1.82 -5.03 -64.07
CA ASP A 46 0.87 -3.92 -64.11
C ASP A 46 -0.56 -4.41 -63.75
N ARG A 47 -1.28 -3.68 -62.88
CA ARG A 47 -2.75 -3.59 -62.96
C ARG A 47 -3.33 -2.45 -62.11
N SER A 48 -3.85 -1.47 -62.83
CA SER A 48 -4.76 -0.42 -62.39
C SER A 48 -6.18 -0.96 -62.14
N GLN A 49 -6.95 -0.33 -61.25
CA GLN A 49 -8.32 0.12 -61.55
C GLN A 49 -8.88 1.07 -60.48
N GLU A 50 -9.53 2.12 -61.00
CA GLU A 50 -10.28 3.19 -60.35
C GLU A 50 -11.54 2.71 -59.60
N TYR A 51 -12.08 3.52 -58.68
CA TYR A 51 -13.47 4.00 -58.72
C TYR A 51 -13.72 5.14 -57.68
N THR A 52 -14.00 6.32 -58.25
CA THR A 52 -14.97 7.39 -57.92
C THR A 52 -15.18 8.00 -56.52
N GLU A 53 -15.24 9.34 -56.59
CA GLU A 53 -15.67 10.37 -55.64
C GLU A 53 -17.10 10.22 -55.09
N GLY A 54 -17.31 10.80 -53.89
CA GLY A 54 -18.62 11.03 -53.27
C GLY A 54 -18.52 12.01 -52.12
N ASP A 55 -18.61 13.29 -52.45
CA ASP A 55 -18.55 14.50 -51.63
C ASP A 55 -19.71 14.63 -50.61
N ARG A 56 -19.42 15.15 -49.40
CA ARG A 56 -20.28 16.04 -48.58
C ARG A 56 -19.62 16.37 -47.24
N GLY A 57 -19.28 17.65 -47.08
CA GLY A 57 -18.73 18.23 -45.86
C GLY A 57 -19.74 18.43 -44.72
N LEU A 58 -19.18 18.53 -43.52
CA LEU A 58 -19.75 19.23 -42.36
C LEU A 58 -18.60 19.59 -41.41
N THR A 59 -18.33 20.89 -41.35
CA THR A 59 -17.39 21.54 -40.44
C THR A 59 -17.99 21.63 -39.03
N VAL A 60 -17.36 21.02 -38.04
CA VAL A 60 -17.48 21.39 -36.63
C VAL A 60 -16.09 21.30 -36.00
N ALA A 61 -15.73 22.33 -35.25
CA ALA A 61 -14.41 22.58 -34.68
C ALA A 61 -14.00 21.47 -33.69
N GLU A 62 -12.88 20.82 -33.99
CA GLU A 62 -12.08 20.05 -33.03
C GLU A 62 -11.01 20.99 -32.44
N GLU A 63 -11.15 21.34 -31.16
CA GLU A 63 -10.01 21.75 -30.35
C GLU A 63 -9.23 20.48 -29.97
N SER A 64 -8.13 20.22 -30.69
CA SER A 64 -7.20 19.15 -30.35
C SER A 64 -6.39 19.54 -29.12
N LEU A 65 -6.61 18.80 -28.03
CA LEU A 65 -5.71 18.75 -26.88
C LEU A 65 -4.82 17.51 -27.08
N ASP A 66 -3.85 17.64 -27.98
CA ASP A 66 -2.79 16.64 -28.17
C ASP A 66 -1.84 16.66 -26.97
N HIS A 67 -2.13 15.84 -25.98
CA HIS A 67 -1.24 15.58 -24.84
C HIS A 67 -1.01 14.10 -24.54
N HIS A 68 -1.18 13.16 -25.47
CA HIS A 68 -0.88 11.74 -25.20
C HIS A 68 0.02 11.13 -26.30
N GLY A 69 1.33 11.17 -26.04
CA GLY A 69 2.34 10.53 -26.90
C GLY A 69 3.79 10.53 -26.37
N GLN A 70 4.06 10.97 -25.14
CA GLN A 70 5.41 10.93 -24.55
C GLN A 70 5.68 9.62 -23.79
N SER A 71 5.37 8.47 -24.38
CA SER A 71 5.88 7.20 -23.86
C SER A 71 7.25 6.91 -24.48
N PHE A 72 8.30 6.95 -23.65
CA PHE A 72 9.64 6.37 -23.87
C PHE A 72 10.57 6.94 -24.98
N GLU A 73 10.23 8.00 -25.71
CA GLU A 73 11.20 8.65 -26.63
C GLU A 73 12.41 9.30 -25.92
N ILE A 74 12.36 9.47 -24.60
CA ILE A 74 13.46 10.00 -23.78
C ILE A 74 14.74 9.13 -23.91
N PHE A 75 14.62 7.85 -24.28
CA PHE A 75 15.77 6.95 -24.40
C PHE A 75 16.54 7.05 -25.73
N ASN A 76 15.96 7.66 -26.77
CA ASN A 76 16.60 7.75 -28.09
C ASN A 76 17.63 8.89 -28.23
N ILE A 77 17.80 9.72 -27.20
CA ILE A 77 18.75 10.84 -27.19
C ILE A 77 19.80 10.63 -26.08
N MET A 78 20.43 9.44 -26.04
CA MET A 78 21.60 9.23 -25.19
C MET A 78 22.88 9.66 -25.92
N PRO A 79 23.73 10.53 -25.34
CA PRO A 79 25.07 10.73 -25.88
C PRO A 79 25.84 9.41 -25.84
N ALA A 80 26.46 9.06 -26.96
CA ALA A 80 27.10 7.78 -27.31
C ALA A 80 28.30 7.33 -26.44
N ARG A 81 28.36 7.66 -25.15
CA ARG A 81 29.56 7.45 -24.31
C ARG A 81 29.44 6.35 -23.26
N PHE A 82 28.24 5.92 -22.89
CA PHE A 82 28.06 4.79 -21.97
C PHE A 82 26.87 3.93 -22.38
N PRO A 83 26.96 2.59 -22.25
CA PRO A 83 25.82 1.69 -22.37
C PRO A 83 24.71 2.04 -21.38
N ILE A 84 23.45 1.77 -21.74
CA ILE A 84 22.27 2.09 -20.91
C ILE A 84 22.33 1.42 -19.53
N GLU A 85 22.94 0.25 -19.44
CA GLU A 85 23.16 -0.52 -18.22
C GLU A 85 24.04 0.23 -17.21
N ILE A 86 25.07 0.93 -17.70
CA ILE A 86 25.96 1.74 -16.85
C ILE A 86 25.19 2.96 -16.31
N TRP A 87 24.31 3.54 -17.11
CA TRP A 87 23.44 4.62 -16.65
C TRP A 87 22.45 4.16 -15.59
N TYR A 88 21.85 2.99 -15.73
CA TYR A 88 21.03 2.38 -14.68
C TYR A 88 21.81 2.21 -13.39
N ILE A 89 23.04 1.70 -13.44
CA ILE A 89 23.89 1.53 -12.25
C ILE A 89 24.19 2.90 -11.60
N ILE A 90 24.50 3.93 -12.39
CA ILE A 90 24.75 5.28 -11.86
C ILE A 90 23.49 5.85 -11.21
N VAL A 91 22.32 5.72 -11.85
CA VAL A 91 21.05 6.19 -11.31
C VAL A 91 20.72 5.46 -10.01
N ILE A 92 20.83 4.14 -9.97
CA ILE A 92 20.61 3.32 -8.77
C ILE A 92 21.56 3.74 -7.65
N TYR A 93 22.86 3.85 -7.95
CA TYR A 93 23.88 4.22 -6.95
C TYR A 93 23.64 5.62 -6.39
N VAL A 94 23.34 6.60 -7.23
CA VAL A 94 23.05 7.98 -6.81
C VAL A 94 21.75 8.03 -6.00
N THR A 95 20.71 7.32 -6.44
CA THR A 95 19.42 7.24 -5.74
C THR A 95 19.58 6.64 -4.34
N ALA A 96 20.31 5.51 -4.22
CA ALA A 96 20.63 4.88 -2.95
C ALA A 96 21.48 5.80 -2.04
N SER A 97 22.43 6.53 -2.62
CA SER A 97 23.30 7.46 -1.88
C SER A 97 22.55 8.69 -1.36
N VAL A 98 21.49 9.14 -2.05
CA VAL A 98 20.65 10.28 -1.65
C VAL A 98 19.55 9.85 -0.68
N GLY A 99 19.01 8.64 -0.83
CA GLY A 99 17.90 8.13 -0.03
C GLY A 99 18.25 7.82 1.44
N GLY A 100 19.53 7.58 1.76
CA GLY A 100 19.98 7.29 3.14
C GLY A 100 19.32 6.07 3.79
N GLY A 101 18.57 5.27 3.03
CA GLY A 101 17.83 4.08 3.43
C GLY A 101 18.29 2.83 2.66
N SER A 102 17.65 1.68 2.91
CA SER A 102 17.93 0.46 2.13
C SER A 102 17.63 0.67 0.64
N GLU A 103 18.26 -0.12 -0.23
CA GLU A 103 18.37 0.06 -1.69
C GLU A 103 17.05 0.36 -2.45
N ASP A 104 15.88 0.12 -1.84
CA ASP A 104 14.56 0.21 -2.50
C ASP A 104 13.61 1.31 -1.97
N SER A 105 14.04 2.16 -1.01
CA SER A 105 13.15 3.19 -0.43
C SER A 105 13.80 4.55 -0.27
N ALA A 106 13.26 5.55 -0.96
CA ALA A 106 13.53 6.96 -0.67
C ALA A 106 12.49 7.45 0.34
N LYS A 107 12.94 7.73 1.58
CA LYS A 107 12.09 8.42 2.54
C LYS A 107 12.09 9.90 2.23
N TYR A 108 10.95 10.45 1.81
CA TYR A 108 10.79 11.91 1.74
C TYR A 108 10.57 12.43 3.17
N ILE A 109 11.67 12.74 3.86
CA ILE A 109 11.61 13.29 5.22
C ILE A 109 11.62 14.81 5.16
N GLY A 110 10.67 15.44 4.47
CA GLY A 110 10.57 16.91 4.33
C GLY A 110 11.93 17.61 4.19
N ASP A 111 12.18 18.63 5.03
CA ASP A 111 13.42 19.43 5.11
C ASP A 111 14.75 18.65 5.25
N LYS A 112 14.69 17.33 5.48
CA LYS A 112 15.86 16.44 5.65
C LYS A 112 16.21 15.57 4.47
N VAL A 113 15.39 15.49 3.41
CA VAL A 113 15.97 15.10 2.11
C VAL A 113 17.03 16.15 1.90
N ASN A 114 18.30 15.74 1.80
CA ASN A 114 19.38 16.69 1.68
C ASN A 114 19.21 17.31 0.30
N MET A 115 18.36 18.33 0.20
CA MET A 115 18.06 19.04 -1.03
C MET A 115 19.37 19.51 -1.61
N LYS A 116 20.38 19.86 -0.79
CA LYS A 116 21.73 20.15 -1.28
C LYS A 116 22.36 18.98 -2.06
N GLN A 117 22.13 17.71 -1.71
CA GLN A 117 22.61 16.56 -2.49
C GLN A 117 21.88 16.42 -3.83
N LEU A 118 20.55 16.62 -3.88
CA LEU A 118 19.80 16.66 -5.14
C LEU A 118 20.16 17.90 -5.98
N TRP A 119 20.38 19.05 -5.33
CA TRP A 119 20.84 20.29 -5.94
C TRP A 119 22.31 20.22 -6.39
N ASN A 120 23.15 19.36 -5.81
CA ASN A 120 24.49 19.10 -6.32
C ASN A 120 24.44 18.37 -7.69
N LEU A 121 23.29 17.81 -8.07
CA LEU A 121 23.01 17.39 -9.45
C LEU A 121 22.81 18.58 -10.41
N ALA A 122 22.85 19.82 -9.93
CA ALA A 122 22.90 20.99 -10.80
C ALA A 122 24.13 20.98 -11.73
N SER A 123 25.21 20.29 -11.31
CA SER A 123 26.42 20.09 -12.12
C SER A 123 26.27 19.06 -13.24
N VAL A 124 25.23 18.22 -13.23
CA VAL A 124 24.94 17.26 -14.32
C VAL A 124 23.93 17.86 -15.30
N SER A 125 23.84 17.30 -16.51
CA SER A 125 22.88 17.82 -17.49
C SER A 125 21.43 17.66 -17.02
N LYS A 126 20.51 18.48 -17.55
CA LYS A 126 19.07 18.39 -17.24
C LYS A 126 18.55 16.95 -17.39
N PHE A 127 18.89 16.29 -18.49
CA PHE A 127 18.54 14.89 -18.75
C PHE A 127 18.93 13.94 -17.61
N HIS A 128 20.16 14.04 -17.09
CA HIS A 128 20.62 13.18 -15.99
C HIS A 128 19.86 13.45 -14.69
N ARG A 129 19.55 14.72 -14.40
CA ARG A 129 18.68 15.04 -13.25
C ARG A 129 17.33 14.37 -13.39
N GLN A 130 16.73 14.43 -14.58
CA GLN A 130 15.43 13.81 -14.84
C GLN A 130 15.47 12.30 -14.63
N LEU A 131 16.49 11.60 -15.17
CA LEU A 131 16.66 10.16 -14.97
C LEU A 131 16.83 9.78 -13.49
N VAL A 132 17.70 10.50 -12.76
CA VAL A 132 17.90 10.26 -11.33
C VAL A 132 16.63 10.50 -10.54
N LEU A 133 15.90 11.58 -10.85
CA LEU A 133 14.66 11.93 -10.18
C LEU A 133 13.54 10.93 -10.46
N TYR A 134 13.41 10.41 -11.69
CA TYR A 134 12.45 9.35 -11.99
C TYR A 134 12.78 8.04 -11.27
N GLY A 135 14.06 7.64 -11.23
CA GLY A 135 14.50 6.46 -10.48
C GLY A 135 14.24 6.60 -8.98
N TRP A 136 14.53 7.79 -8.43
CA TRP A 136 14.26 8.12 -7.03
C TRP A 136 12.78 8.18 -6.68
N ALA A 137 11.95 8.71 -7.57
CA ALA A 137 10.52 8.86 -7.34
C ALA A 137 9.74 7.54 -7.35
N ASN A 138 10.37 6.43 -7.73
CA ASN A 138 9.69 5.14 -7.80
C ASN A 138 8.98 4.75 -6.49
N THR A 139 9.64 4.98 -5.35
CA THR A 139 9.08 4.76 -3.99
C THR A 139 9.17 6.03 -3.17
N ILE A 140 8.03 6.61 -2.78
CA ILE A 140 7.95 7.80 -1.95
C ILE A 140 7.25 7.50 -0.63
N HIS A 141 7.83 7.93 0.48
CA HIS A 141 7.17 7.97 1.78
C HIS A 141 6.68 9.38 2.08
N LEU A 142 5.37 9.57 2.29
CA LEU A 142 4.78 10.83 2.74
C LEU A 142 4.65 10.82 4.26
N LEU A 143 5.17 11.86 4.90
CA LEU A 143 5.07 12.09 6.34
C LEU A 143 4.03 13.16 6.67
N LYS A 144 3.78 14.09 5.74
CA LYS A 144 2.86 15.21 5.91
C LYS A 144 2.07 15.44 4.63
N GLN A 145 0.87 16.02 4.74
CA GLN A 145 0.04 16.33 3.57
C GLN A 145 0.73 17.29 2.59
N ASP A 146 1.51 18.25 3.10
CA ASP A 146 2.25 19.21 2.28
C ASP A 146 3.37 18.57 1.44
N ASP A 147 3.80 17.35 1.75
CA ASP A 147 4.88 16.67 1.03
C ASP A 147 4.54 16.49 -0.46
N ILE A 148 3.26 16.26 -0.79
CA ILE A 148 2.81 16.12 -2.19
C ILE A 148 3.03 17.42 -2.97
N LYS A 149 2.69 18.57 -2.37
CA LYS A 149 2.91 19.89 -2.99
C LYS A 149 4.40 20.17 -3.17
N GLN A 150 5.22 19.76 -2.20
CA GLN A 150 6.67 19.91 -2.29
C GLN A 150 7.27 19.04 -3.39
N LEU A 151 6.79 17.80 -3.56
CA LEU A 151 7.17 16.91 -4.66
C LEU A 151 6.80 17.50 -6.02
N GLY A 152 5.58 18.03 -6.16
CA GLY A 152 5.17 18.74 -7.38
C GLY A 152 6.06 19.95 -7.68
N THR A 153 6.39 20.75 -6.67
CA THR A 153 7.29 21.91 -6.80
C THR A 153 8.71 21.48 -7.21
N LEU A 154 9.22 20.39 -6.62
CA LEU A 154 10.53 19.83 -6.95
C LEU A 154 10.57 19.33 -8.40
N GLY A 155 9.49 18.68 -8.87
CA GLY A 155 9.36 18.22 -10.24
C GLY A 155 9.36 19.40 -11.22
N ALA A 156 8.49 20.38 -10.96
CA ALA A 156 8.38 21.59 -11.78
C ALA A 156 9.72 22.34 -11.88
N ALA A 157 10.46 22.49 -10.77
CA ALA A 157 11.78 23.11 -10.76
C ALA A 157 12.83 22.37 -11.62
N ASN A 158 12.62 21.08 -11.89
CA ASN A 158 13.47 20.26 -12.74
C ASN A 158 12.86 20.01 -14.14
N GLY A 159 11.69 20.59 -14.44
CA GLY A 159 10.98 20.42 -15.70
C GLY A 159 10.55 18.96 -15.92
N ILE A 160 10.05 18.30 -14.88
CA ILE A 160 9.44 16.97 -14.93
C ILE A 160 8.17 16.93 -14.07
N ASP A 161 7.24 16.07 -14.42
CA ASP A 161 6.16 15.71 -13.51
C ASP A 161 6.62 14.53 -12.63
N LEU A 162 7.07 14.86 -11.42
CA LEU A 162 7.52 13.84 -10.47
C LEU A 162 6.40 12.93 -9.99
N LEU A 163 5.16 13.43 -9.91
CA LEU A 163 4.02 12.64 -9.41
C LEU A 163 3.66 11.53 -10.38
N CYS A 164 3.77 11.79 -11.68
CA CYS A 164 3.66 10.76 -12.70
C CYS A 164 4.68 9.63 -12.48
N GLY A 165 5.91 9.93 -12.05
CA GLY A 165 6.96 8.92 -11.87
C GLY A 165 6.79 7.97 -10.69
N VAL A 166 5.85 8.21 -9.77
CA VAL A 166 5.71 7.43 -8.55
C VAL A 166 4.90 6.16 -8.78
N ARG A 167 5.52 5.00 -8.50
CA ARG A 167 4.86 3.69 -8.56
C ARG A 167 4.42 3.17 -7.20
N ARG A 168 5.12 3.55 -6.14
CA ARG A 168 4.85 3.13 -4.77
C ARG A 168 4.79 4.33 -3.83
N LEU A 169 3.67 4.49 -3.13
CA LEU A 169 3.44 5.56 -2.17
C LEU A 169 3.16 4.98 -0.79
N VAL A 170 3.91 5.42 0.21
CA VAL A 170 3.74 5.01 1.61
C VAL A 170 3.34 6.22 2.44
N CYS A 171 2.10 6.25 2.93
CA CYS A 171 1.59 7.27 3.83
C CYS A 171 1.79 6.80 5.28
N GLU A 172 2.77 7.37 5.97
CA GLU A 172 3.05 7.07 7.38
C GLU A 172 1.96 7.68 8.29
N ASN A 173 1.95 7.31 9.58
CA ASN A 173 0.94 7.77 10.54
C ASN A 173 0.79 9.31 10.59
N ASP A 174 1.90 10.03 10.48
CA ASP A 174 1.94 11.49 10.56
C ASP A 174 1.30 12.19 9.36
N TYR A 175 1.08 11.45 8.25
CA TYR A 175 0.42 11.99 7.06
C TYR A 175 -1.05 12.35 7.32
N GLN A 176 -1.67 11.76 8.35
CA GLN A 176 -3.07 11.97 8.72
C GLN A 176 -4.02 11.68 7.54
N VAL A 177 -4.02 10.42 7.07
CA VAL A 177 -4.81 9.98 5.91
C VAL A 177 -6.30 10.38 6.02
N TYR A 178 -6.88 10.36 7.22
CA TYR A 178 -8.29 10.74 7.44
C TYR A 178 -8.56 12.24 7.33
N GLY A 179 -7.54 13.08 7.47
CA GLY A 179 -7.62 14.51 7.21
C GLY A 179 -7.23 14.88 5.78
N ALA A 180 -6.83 13.90 4.95
CA ALA A 180 -6.38 14.18 3.60
C ALA A 180 -7.55 14.60 2.70
N PRO A 181 -7.34 15.53 1.75
CA PRO A 181 -8.39 15.93 0.83
C PRO A 181 -8.86 14.75 -0.03
N ARG A 182 -10.10 14.78 -0.53
CA ARG A 182 -10.66 13.69 -1.34
C ARG A 182 -9.81 13.37 -2.57
N ASN A 183 -9.12 14.35 -3.13
CA ASN A 183 -8.24 14.20 -4.30
C ASN A 183 -6.75 14.14 -3.93
N ALA A 184 -6.40 13.73 -2.71
CA ALA A 184 -5.00 13.67 -2.25
C ALA A 184 -4.07 12.83 -3.15
N PHE A 185 -4.61 11.85 -3.88
CA PHE A 185 -3.82 11.01 -4.79
C PHE A 185 -4.05 11.33 -6.27
N GLU A 186 -4.66 12.48 -6.58
CA GLU A 186 -4.76 12.98 -7.94
C GLU A 186 -3.38 13.41 -8.47
N GLY A 187 -3.07 13.08 -9.72
CA GLY A 187 -1.76 13.33 -10.35
C GLY A 187 -0.77 12.16 -10.29
N PHE A 188 -1.02 11.16 -9.46
CA PHE A 188 -0.21 9.93 -9.42
C PHE A 188 -0.66 8.92 -10.50
N ASN A 189 -0.38 9.24 -11.76
CA ASN A 189 -0.92 8.53 -12.92
C ASN A 189 -0.40 7.08 -13.08
N PHE A 190 0.71 6.72 -12.44
CA PHE A 190 1.29 5.37 -12.52
C PHE A 190 1.41 4.68 -11.14
N LEU A 191 0.58 5.09 -10.17
CA LEU A 191 0.63 4.50 -8.83
C LEU A 191 0.12 3.06 -8.84
N GLU A 192 1.01 2.11 -8.56
CA GLU A 192 0.72 0.67 -8.54
C GLU A 192 0.59 0.12 -7.11
N GLU A 193 1.32 0.68 -6.14
CA GLU A 193 1.25 0.29 -4.73
C GLU A 193 0.97 1.50 -3.82
N LEU A 194 -0.07 1.38 -2.99
CA LEU A 194 -0.38 2.35 -1.94
C LEU A 194 -0.38 1.68 -0.57
N VAL A 195 0.42 2.21 0.35
CA VAL A 195 0.48 1.79 1.75
C VAL A 195 -0.06 2.92 2.62
N LEU A 196 -1.09 2.66 3.41
CA LEU A 196 -1.74 3.61 4.30
C LEU A 196 -1.59 3.16 5.75
N SER A 197 -1.05 4.02 6.60
CA SER A 197 -1.03 3.83 8.04
C SER A 197 -2.19 4.61 8.67
N CYS A 198 -3.21 3.89 9.13
CA CYS A 198 -4.53 4.43 9.47
C CYS A 198 -4.81 4.53 10.99
N HIS A 199 -3.77 4.68 11.80
CA HIS A 199 -3.88 4.66 13.27
C HIS A 199 -4.78 5.75 13.89
N SER A 200 -5.00 6.86 13.17
CA SER A 200 -5.74 8.04 13.66
C SER A 200 -7.22 8.05 13.24
N ASP A 201 -7.84 6.88 13.09
CA ASP A 201 -9.23 6.73 12.62
C ASP A 201 -10.29 6.85 13.74
N ILE A 202 -9.89 7.18 14.96
CA ILE A 202 -10.81 7.36 16.09
C ILE A 202 -10.78 8.82 16.56
N ASN A 203 -11.96 9.39 16.75
CA ASN A 203 -12.16 10.66 17.46
C ASN A 203 -12.68 10.38 18.87
N PHE A 204 -11.96 10.87 19.88
CA PHE A 204 -12.31 10.71 21.30
C PHE A 204 -13.13 11.87 21.89
N GLY A 205 -13.70 12.75 21.06
CA GLY A 205 -14.67 13.76 21.49
C GLY A 205 -14.10 14.91 22.31
N GLY A 206 -12.78 15.09 22.35
CA GLY A 206 -12.10 16.19 23.05
C GLY A 206 -11.75 17.38 22.16
N ASP A 207 -11.66 17.17 20.85
CA ASP A 207 -11.31 18.23 19.91
C ASP A 207 -12.59 18.89 19.40
N THR A 208 -12.96 20.01 20.00
CA THR A 208 -14.01 20.90 19.49
C THR A 208 -13.55 21.66 18.23
N HIS A 209 -12.81 21.00 17.34
CA HIS A 209 -12.68 21.53 15.99
C HIS A 209 -14.03 21.30 15.30
N PRO A 210 -14.76 22.36 14.92
CA PRO A 210 -15.98 22.20 14.15
C PRO A 210 -15.59 21.72 12.75
N GLU A 211 -15.34 20.42 12.61
CA GLU A 211 -15.40 19.78 11.30
C GLU A 211 -16.82 20.02 10.79
N ASN A 212 -16.93 20.67 9.63
CA ASN A 212 -18.18 20.99 8.94
C ASN A 212 -19.16 19.80 8.96
N ILE A 213 -20.09 19.78 9.92
CA ILE A 213 -21.16 18.79 10.05
C ILE A 213 -22.26 19.11 9.04
N ASN A 214 -21.93 19.25 7.76
CA ASN A 214 -22.92 19.44 6.69
C ASN A 214 -23.12 18.19 5.82
N ASP A 215 -22.37 17.10 6.06
CA ASP A 215 -22.42 15.89 5.21
C ASP A 215 -23.19 14.70 5.84
N HIS A 216 -23.85 14.86 7.00
CA HIS A 216 -24.56 13.75 7.68
C HIS A 216 -26.07 13.95 7.87
N ALA A 217 -26.68 14.92 7.18
CA ALA A 217 -28.12 15.15 7.23
C ALA A 217 -28.87 14.47 6.07
N GLU A 218 -28.64 13.18 5.83
CA GLU A 218 -29.58 12.36 5.04
C GLU A 218 -29.79 11.01 5.74
N SER A 219 -31.07 10.67 5.93
CA SER A 219 -31.58 9.43 6.54
C SER A 219 -31.70 9.38 8.08
N GLN A 220 -32.50 10.28 8.67
CA GLN A 220 -33.53 9.91 9.67
C GLN A 220 -34.71 10.89 9.57
N THR A 221 -35.67 10.61 8.69
CA THR A 221 -36.97 11.28 8.67
C THR A 221 -38.05 10.30 9.12
N GLY A 222 -38.86 10.71 10.10
CA GLY A 222 -40.19 10.15 10.31
C GLY A 222 -40.53 9.70 11.73
N HIS A 223 -40.74 10.65 12.65
CA HIS A 223 -41.86 10.53 13.59
C HIS A 223 -42.32 11.92 14.06
N PRO A 224 -43.57 12.33 13.77
CA PRO A 224 -44.24 13.40 14.50
C PRO A 224 -45.09 12.76 15.61
N ASP A 225 -44.88 13.17 16.86
CA ASP A 225 -46.00 13.30 17.77
C ASP A 225 -45.62 14.21 18.93
N GLY A 226 -46.40 15.27 19.07
CA GLY A 226 -46.24 16.24 20.14
C GLY A 226 -46.83 15.73 21.45
N GLN A 227 -46.23 16.14 22.56
CA GLN A 227 -46.94 16.30 23.82
C GLN A 227 -46.32 17.41 24.68
N PRO A 228 -47.14 18.08 25.51
CA PRO A 228 -46.82 19.37 26.11
C PRO A 228 -46.07 19.26 27.45
N ALA A 229 -45.40 20.35 27.79
CA ALA A 229 -44.65 20.58 29.03
C ALA A 229 -45.53 20.54 30.29
N PRO A 230 -45.00 20.05 31.43
CA PRO A 230 -45.50 20.41 32.75
C PRO A 230 -44.59 21.42 33.46
N GLN A 231 -45.28 22.22 34.27
CA GLN A 231 -44.87 23.42 34.98
C GLN A 231 -43.88 23.18 36.13
N ALA A 232 -43.20 24.28 36.47
CA ALA A 232 -42.26 24.43 37.56
C ALA A 232 -42.87 24.18 38.95
N ASN A 233 -42.05 23.62 39.85
CA ASN A 233 -42.27 23.70 41.29
C ASN A 233 -40.95 24.14 41.97
N PRO A 234 -40.95 25.20 42.79
CA PRO A 234 -39.79 25.64 43.54
C PRO A 234 -39.85 25.11 44.98
N ASN A 235 -38.79 24.43 45.44
CA ASN A 235 -38.29 24.40 46.82
C ASN A 235 -37.53 23.10 47.10
N GLY A 236 -36.36 23.22 47.72
CA GLY A 236 -35.71 22.13 48.43
C GLY A 236 -34.25 21.90 48.03
N ALA A 237 -33.38 22.78 48.52
CA ALA A 237 -31.94 22.59 48.50
C ALA A 237 -31.56 21.31 49.27
N VAL A 238 -30.91 20.38 48.58
CA VAL A 238 -30.06 19.34 49.18
C VAL A 238 -28.81 19.27 48.31
N ASP A 239 -27.69 19.76 48.83
CA ASP A 239 -26.36 19.60 48.24
C ASP A 239 -25.97 18.12 48.27
N GLN A 240 -26.49 17.37 47.29
CA GLN A 240 -25.93 16.08 46.93
C GLN A 240 -24.64 16.36 46.18
N HIS A 241 -23.52 15.85 46.72
CA HIS A 241 -22.25 15.76 46.00
C HIS A 241 -22.52 15.27 44.58
N ASN A 242 -22.37 16.19 43.62
CA ASN A 242 -22.27 15.88 42.20
C ASN A 242 -21.03 14.98 42.04
N MET A 243 -21.20 13.67 42.25
CA MET A 243 -20.49 12.68 41.45
C MET A 243 -20.94 12.97 40.03
N THR A 244 -20.20 13.85 39.35
CA THR A 244 -20.25 14.00 37.91
C THR A 244 -19.99 12.61 37.37
N LEU A 245 -21.07 11.87 37.10
CA LEU A 245 -21.05 10.66 36.30
C LEU A 245 -20.33 11.07 35.02
N GLN A 246 -19.05 10.70 34.94
CA GLN A 246 -18.26 10.95 33.75
C GLN A 246 -19.06 10.34 32.62
N GLN A 247 -19.57 11.20 31.73
CA GLN A 247 -20.33 10.72 30.61
C GLN A 247 -19.45 9.70 29.88
N PRO A 248 -20.00 8.54 29.49
CA PRO A 248 -19.22 7.53 28.78
C PRO A 248 -18.52 8.20 27.61
N ILE A 249 -17.21 7.97 27.50
CA ILE A 249 -16.37 8.56 26.45
C ILE A 249 -17.02 8.22 25.11
N ARG A 250 -17.52 9.23 24.40
CA ARG A 250 -18.09 9.04 23.07
C ARG A 250 -16.93 8.88 22.09
N MET A 251 -16.76 7.66 21.59
CA MET A 251 -15.82 7.36 20.51
C MET A 251 -16.59 7.32 19.18
N SER A 252 -16.01 7.93 18.14
CA SER A 252 -16.53 7.83 16.78
C SER A 252 -15.42 7.49 15.81
N TYR A 253 -15.74 6.64 14.83
CA TYR A 253 -14.80 6.23 13.78
C TYR A 253 -14.86 7.20 12.61
N ARG A 254 -13.69 7.65 12.16
CA ARG A 254 -13.53 8.44 10.94
C ARG A 254 -13.59 7.50 9.75
N ARG A 255 -14.30 7.91 8.70
CA ARG A 255 -14.31 7.21 7.41
C ARG A 255 -13.20 7.74 6.53
N LEU A 256 -12.52 6.84 5.82
CA LEU A 256 -11.54 7.22 4.82
C LEU A 256 -12.28 7.75 3.58
N LYS A 257 -12.02 9.00 3.17
CA LYS A 257 -12.75 9.69 2.09
C LYS A 257 -11.90 10.01 0.86
N VAL A 258 -10.67 9.48 0.79
CA VAL A 258 -9.74 9.72 -0.32
C VAL A 258 -10.15 8.93 -1.56
N LYS A 259 -10.03 9.51 -2.75
CA LYS A 259 -10.20 8.81 -4.03
C LYS A 259 -8.96 7.96 -4.31
N LEU A 260 -9.15 6.67 -4.51
CA LEU A 260 -8.10 5.71 -4.80
C LEU A 260 -7.79 5.71 -6.31
N PRO A 261 -6.51 5.66 -6.71
CA PRO A 261 -6.14 5.56 -8.13
C PRO A 261 -6.57 4.21 -8.74
N SER A 262 -7.14 4.25 -9.94
CA SER A 262 -7.59 3.05 -10.67
C SER A 262 -6.45 2.16 -11.17
N THR A 263 -5.22 2.68 -11.15
CA THR A 263 -3.99 1.97 -11.51
C THR A 263 -3.46 1.07 -10.40
N LEU A 264 -4.03 1.14 -9.18
CA LEU A 264 -3.55 0.36 -8.05
C LEU A 264 -3.65 -1.14 -8.29
N ARG A 265 -2.52 -1.82 -8.09
CA ARG A 265 -2.39 -3.28 -8.04
C ARG A 265 -2.25 -3.79 -6.62
N THR A 266 -1.68 -2.99 -5.73
CA THR A 266 -1.48 -3.35 -4.32
C THR A 266 -1.97 -2.24 -3.42
N LEU A 267 -2.86 -2.58 -2.49
CA LEU A 267 -3.35 -1.67 -1.46
C LEU A 267 -3.13 -2.30 -0.09
N LYS A 268 -2.37 -1.61 0.77
CA LYS A 268 -2.11 -2.07 2.13
C LYS A 268 -2.55 -1.02 3.12
N VAL A 269 -3.59 -1.32 3.88
CA VAL A 269 -4.06 -0.52 5.00
C VAL A 269 -3.59 -1.19 6.28
N TYR A 270 -2.80 -0.47 7.07
CA TYR A 270 -2.29 -0.90 8.35
C TYR A 270 -2.89 -0.06 9.48
N ASP A 271 -2.87 -0.62 10.68
CA ASP A 271 -3.21 0.07 11.92
C ASP A 271 -4.59 0.74 11.92
N SER A 272 -5.55 0.30 11.10
CA SER A 272 -6.92 0.80 11.17
C SER A 272 -7.69 0.10 12.29
N HIS A 273 -8.44 0.85 13.09
CA HIS A 273 -9.38 0.25 14.05
C HIS A 273 -10.65 -0.23 13.34
N VAL A 274 -11.09 0.39 12.24
CA VAL A 274 -12.28 -0.07 11.49
C VAL A 274 -12.08 0.04 9.97
N PRO A 275 -11.48 -0.99 9.33
CA PRO A 275 -11.74 -1.22 7.93
C PRO A 275 -13.18 -1.73 7.81
N ASP A 276 -14.12 -0.82 7.52
CA ASP A 276 -15.54 -1.14 7.37
C ASP A 276 -15.87 -1.65 5.96
N ILE A 277 -17.09 -2.18 5.82
CA ILE A 277 -17.62 -2.66 4.54
C ILE A 277 -17.68 -1.54 3.49
N HIS A 278 -17.86 -0.29 3.91
CA HIS A 278 -17.90 0.86 3.00
C HIS A 278 -16.54 1.13 2.38
N PHE A 279 -15.46 1.00 3.14
CA PHE A 279 -14.11 1.10 2.57
C PHE A 279 -13.86 -0.03 1.55
N ILE A 280 -14.29 -1.25 1.85
CA ILE A 280 -14.17 -2.37 0.89
C ILE A 280 -14.97 -2.08 -0.39
N GLN A 281 -16.21 -1.59 -0.27
CA GLN A 281 -17.02 -1.16 -1.41
C GLN A 281 -16.30 -0.10 -2.25
N GLN A 282 -15.75 0.91 -1.59
CA GLN A 282 -14.98 1.95 -2.26
C GLN A 282 -13.77 1.38 -3.02
N VAL A 283 -13.02 0.45 -2.41
CA VAL A 283 -11.89 -0.23 -3.07
C VAL A 283 -12.37 -1.03 -4.28
N THR A 284 -13.48 -1.75 -4.17
CA THR A 284 -14.03 -2.56 -5.27
C THR A 284 -14.50 -1.69 -6.45
N GLU A 285 -15.02 -0.49 -6.17
CA GLU A 285 -15.48 0.46 -7.18
C GLU A 285 -14.33 1.21 -7.87
N GLN A 286 -13.30 1.58 -7.11
CA GLN A 286 -12.26 2.50 -7.58
C GLN A 286 -10.99 1.80 -8.08
N CYS A 287 -10.73 0.55 -7.69
CA CYS A 287 -9.48 -0.16 -7.97
C CYS A 287 -9.72 -1.45 -8.79
N PRO A 288 -10.14 -1.35 -10.07
CA PRO A 288 -10.48 -2.53 -10.89
C PRO A 288 -9.28 -3.44 -11.20
N LEU A 289 -8.05 -2.92 -11.08
CA LEU A 289 -6.80 -3.64 -11.34
C LEU A 289 -6.14 -4.21 -10.09
N LEU A 290 -6.81 -4.16 -8.94
CA LEU A 290 -6.23 -4.56 -7.67
C LEU A 290 -5.95 -6.07 -7.63
N GLU A 291 -4.70 -6.43 -7.33
CA GLU A 291 -4.22 -7.81 -7.23
C GLU A 291 -3.99 -8.26 -5.79
N SER A 292 -3.61 -7.34 -4.91
CA SER A 292 -3.31 -7.61 -3.51
C SER A 292 -3.96 -6.57 -2.59
N LEU A 293 -4.76 -7.05 -1.64
CA LEU A 293 -5.44 -6.23 -0.63
C LEU A 293 -5.01 -6.66 0.78
N THR A 294 -4.46 -5.74 1.56
CA THR A 294 -4.20 -5.93 2.99
C THR A 294 -5.04 -4.97 3.82
N LEU A 295 -5.85 -5.53 4.73
CA LEU A 295 -6.66 -4.82 5.72
C LEU A 295 -6.18 -5.22 7.11
N ALA A 296 -4.99 -4.74 7.49
CA ALA A 296 -4.40 -5.01 8.79
C ALA A 296 -4.94 -4.03 9.83
N ARG A 297 -5.51 -4.57 10.89
CA ARG A 297 -6.07 -3.75 11.96
C ARG A 297 -5.01 -3.28 12.93
N CYS A 298 -5.28 -2.15 13.59
CA CYS A 298 -4.61 -1.82 14.84
C CYS A 298 -4.98 -2.91 15.84
N THR A 299 -3.99 -3.45 16.56
CA THR A 299 -4.23 -4.44 17.62
C THR A 299 -3.38 -4.05 18.83
N ILE A 300 -3.80 -4.49 20.01
CA ILE A 300 -3.02 -4.30 21.23
C ILE A 300 -1.61 -4.94 21.15
N PHE A 301 -1.42 -5.90 20.25
CA PHE A 301 -0.13 -6.58 20.03
C PHE A 301 0.77 -5.81 19.07
N ALA A 302 0.20 -5.20 18.03
CA ALA A 302 0.95 -4.44 17.03
C ALA A 302 1.28 -3.02 17.51
N ARG A 303 0.38 -2.38 18.27
CA ARG A 303 0.46 -0.97 18.69
C ARG A 303 0.12 -0.82 20.16
N LYS A 304 1.07 -1.20 21.02
CA LYS A 304 0.95 -1.15 22.48
C LYS A 304 0.69 0.26 23.03
N GLU A 305 1.23 1.24 22.32
CA GLU A 305 1.15 2.65 22.61
C GLU A 305 -0.14 3.31 22.09
N CYS A 306 -1.01 2.60 21.37
CA CYS A 306 -2.26 3.17 20.86
C CYS A 306 -3.14 3.68 22.01
N GLU A 307 -3.65 4.89 21.85
CA GLU A 307 -4.53 5.51 22.85
C GLU A 307 -5.86 4.78 23.01
N PHE A 308 -6.41 4.23 21.92
CA PHE A 308 -7.64 3.41 21.96
C PHE A 308 -7.50 2.24 22.93
N TRP A 309 -6.41 1.48 22.82
CA TRP A 309 -6.14 0.34 23.72
C TRP A 309 -5.86 0.78 25.16
N ARG A 310 -5.32 1.98 25.38
CA ARG A 310 -5.12 2.53 26.74
C ARG A 310 -6.43 2.93 27.40
N ARG A 311 -7.40 3.43 26.63
CA ARG A 311 -8.66 3.98 27.12
C ARG A 311 -9.78 2.95 27.23
N LEU A 312 -9.68 1.82 26.53
CA LEU A 312 -10.67 0.76 26.64
C LEU A 312 -10.49 -0.09 27.91
N PRO A 313 -11.59 -0.47 28.59
CA PRO A 313 -11.53 -1.46 29.65
C PRO A 313 -10.91 -2.75 29.10
N ARG A 314 -9.86 -3.25 29.77
CA ARG A 314 -9.13 -4.46 29.34
C ARG A 314 -10.01 -5.70 29.18
N THR A 315 -11.20 -5.68 29.76
CA THR A 315 -12.19 -6.76 29.79
C THR A 315 -13.25 -6.68 28.68
N GLU A 316 -13.37 -5.56 27.96
CA GLU A 316 -14.47 -5.28 27.01
C GLU A 316 -14.02 -5.14 25.54
N SER A 317 -12.73 -5.31 25.28
CA SER A 317 -12.09 -4.81 24.07
C SER A 317 -11.62 -5.93 23.15
N ASP A 318 -12.57 -6.64 22.55
CA ASP A 318 -12.30 -7.80 21.70
C ASP A 318 -13.02 -7.77 20.35
N ALA A 319 -13.42 -6.60 19.84
CA ALA A 319 -14.08 -6.43 18.53
C ALA A 319 -13.31 -7.00 17.31
N TYR A 320 -12.16 -7.63 17.55
CA TYR A 320 -11.20 -8.18 16.61
C TYR A 320 -10.94 -9.67 16.83
N PHE A 321 -11.57 -10.25 17.84
CA PHE A 321 -11.55 -11.65 18.21
C PHE A 321 -12.96 -12.18 18.10
N SER A 322 -13.21 -13.02 17.10
CA SER A 322 -14.47 -13.73 17.06
C SER A 322 -14.29 -15.02 16.28
N ASN A 323 -14.76 -16.10 16.88
CA ASN A 323 -15.06 -17.34 16.17
C ASN A 323 -16.57 -17.47 15.89
N GLN A 324 -17.36 -16.43 16.17
CA GLN A 324 -18.80 -16.39 15.93
C GLN A 324 -19.10 -15.61 14.65
N GLY A 325 -20.12 -16.05 13.92
CA GLY A 325 -20.54 -15.38 12.69
C GLY A 325 -19.52 -15.45 11.54
N ILE A 326 -18.54 -16.38 11.61
CA ILE A 326 -17.48 -16.54 10.62
C ILE A 326 -18.07 -16.67 9.21
N ALA A 327 -19.05 -17.56 9.03
CA ALA A 327 -19.66 -17.78 7.73
C ALA A 327 -20.35 -16.52 7.17
N SER A 328 -21.09 -15.79 8.00
CA SER A 328 -21.76 -14.54 7.59
C SER A 328 -20.76 -13.44 7.24
N TYR A 329 -19.71 -13.29 8.06
CA TYR A 329 -18.62 -12.34 7.80
C TYR A 329 -17.90 -12.68 6.49
N ALA A 330 -17.45 -13.92 6.34
CA ALA A 330 -16.76 -14.40 5.15
C ALA A 330 -17.63 -14.27 3.90
N ALA A 331 -18.93 -14.54 4.01
CA ALA A 331 -19.87 -14.39 2.91
C ALA A 331 -20.07 -12.92 2.51
N ALA A 332 -20.17 -12.01 3.47
CA ALA A 332 -20.28 -10.58 3.19
C ALA A 332 -19.02 -10.04 2.50
N ILE A 333 -17.84 -10.38 3.02
CA ILE A 333 -16.56 -9.98 2.42
C ILE A 333 -16.39 -10.58 1.02
N GLY A 334 -16.65 -11.87 0.85
CA GLY A 334 -16.59 -12.54 -0.46
C GLY A 334 -17.53 -11.90 -1.48
N LYS A 335 -18.74 -11.50 -1.05
CA LYS A 335 -19.74 -10.87 -1.90
C LYS A 335 -19.27 -9.52 -2.44
N GLU A 336 -18.61 -8.70 -1.62
CA GLU A 336 -18.08 -7.42 -2.07
C GLU A 336 -16.84 -7.61 -2.96
N LEU A 337 -15.87 -8.43 -2.50
CA LEU A 337 -14.59 -8.61 -3.19
C LEU A 337 -14.68 -9.31 -4.54
N LYS A 338 -15.73 -10.10 -4.81
CA LYS A 338 -15.91 -10.77 -6.12
C LYS A 338 -15.96 -9.81 -7.30
N GLN A 339 -16.19 -8.51 -7.05
CA GLN A 339 -16.23 -7.47 -8.07
C GLN A 339 -14.83 -7.15 -8.63
N ILE A 340 -13.77 -7.44 -7.87
CA ILE A 340 -12.37 -7.19 -8.28
C ILE A 340 -11.85 -8.43 -9.02
N GLN A 341 -11.90 -8.40 -10.35
CA GLN A 341 -11.58 -9.53 -11.21
C GLN A 341 -10.09 -9.91 -11.22
N SER A 342 -9.21 -9.06 -10.69
CA SER A 342 -7.77 -9.31 -10.63
C SER A 342 -7.27 -9.72 -9.25
N LEU A 343 -8.15 -9.79 -8.23
CA LEU A 343 -7.72 -9.98 -6.85
C LEU A 343 -7.17 -11.40 -6.65
N LYS A 344 -5.88 -11.50 -6.33
CA LYS A 344 -5.13 -12.75 -6.11
C LYS A 344 -4.82 -12.99 -4.64
N GLU A 345 -4.49 -11.94 -3.91
CA GLU A 345 -4.05 -12.02 -2.51
C GLU A 345 -4.92 -11.15 -1.60
N LEU A 346 -5.36 -11.73 -0.49
CA LEU A 346 -6.12 -11.02 0.54
C LEU A 346 -5.48 -11.25 1.91
N ARG A 347 -5.27 -10.19 2.67
CA ARG A 347 -4.80 -10.27 4.06
C ARG A 347 -5.76 -9.53 4.98
N ILE A 348 -6.32 -10.23 5.96
CA ILE A 348 -7.31 -9.66 6.90
C ILE A 348 -6.77 -9.73 8.32
N GLY A 349 -6.60 -8.56 8.94
CA GLY A 349 -6.05 -8.39 10.28
C GLY A 349 -7.06 -8.65 11.40
N ILE A 350 -7.88 -9.70 11.30
CA ILE A 350 -8.84 -10.11 12.34
C ILE A 350 -8.42 -11.48 12.86
N TYR A 351 -8.48 -11.68 14.17
CA TYR A 351 -8.22 -12.96 14.80
C TYR A 351 -9.52 -13.79 14.81
N LEU A 352 -9.53 -14.89 14.08
CA LEU A 352 -10.65 -15.85 14.11
C LEU A 352 -10.52 -16.81 15.30
N THR A 353 -10.20 -16.26 16.47
CA THR A 353 -10.00 -16.98 17.72
C THR A 353 -11.11 -16.62 18.70
N LYS A 354 -11.58 -17.59 19.49
CA LYS A 354 -12.53 -17.37 20.58
C LYS A 354 -12.06 -16.26 21.52
N HIS A 355 -12.97 -15.40 21.95
CA HIS A 355 -12.67 -14.39 22.97
C HIS A 355 -12.10 -15.01 24.27
N SER A 356 -12.60 -16.18 24.67
CA SER A 356 -12.13 -16.89 25.87
C SER A 356 -10.64 -17.22 25.85
N ALA A 357 -9.99 -17.25 24.67
CA ALA A 357 -8.55 -17.45 24.55
C ALA A 357 -7.73 -16.33 25.21
N ILE A 358 -8.27 -15.10 25.25
CA ILE A 358 -7.64 -13.97 25.95
C ILE A 358 -7.60 -14.24 27.45
N ASN A 359 -8.76 -14.58 28.03
CA ASN A 359 -8.87 -14.87 29.46
C ASN A 359 -8.07 -16.12 29.85
N LEU A 360 -8.07 -17.15 29.01
CA LEU A 360 -7.24 -18.33 29.20
C LEU A 360 -5.75 -17.94 29.29
N HIS A 361 -5.27 -17.15 28.33
CA HIS A 361 -3.88 -16.67 28.33
C HIS A 361 -3.56 -15.88 29.60
N LEU A 362 -4.41 -14.90 29.93
CA LEU A 362 -4.23 -14.05 31.10
C LEU A 362 -4.20 -14.87 32.38
N ASN A 363 -5.15 -15.79 32.59
CA ASN A 363 -5.21 -16.62 33.80
C ASN A 363 -3.96 -17.50 33.95
N HIS A 364 -3.44 -18.01 32.84
CA HIS A 364 -2.25 -18.88 32.84
C HIS A 364 -0.96 -18.12 33.18
N HIS A 365 -0.88 -16.83 32.84
CA HIS A 365 0.28 -15.99 33.11
C HIS A 365 0.18 -15.19 34.41
N VAL A 366 -1.04 -14.78 34.82
CA VAL A 366 -1.30 -14.08 36.09
C VAL A 366 -1.09 -15.00 37.28
N SER A 367 -1.42 -16.30 37.14
CA SER A 367 -1.23 -17.27 38.24
C SER A 367 0.22 -17.75 38.38
N ALA A 368 1.06 -17.55 37.35
CA ALA A 368 2.42 -18.09 37.29
C ALA A 368 3.50 -17.10 37.74
N GLU A 369 3.26 -15.78 37.66
CA GLU A 369 4.22 -14.74 38.04
C GLU A 369 3.63 -13.90 39.19
N ASN A 370 4.30 -13.87 40.35
CA ASN A 370 3.95 -13.02 41.50
C ASN A 370 3.96 -11.52 41.11
N SER A 371 2.81 -11.02 40.65
CA SER A 371 2.24 -9.68 40.87
C SER A 371 2.83 -8.40 40.25
N SER A 372 3.94 -8.40 39.50
CA SER A 372 4.42 -7.14 38.87
C SER A 372 4.30 -7.05 37.34
N ASN A 373 4.19 -8.18 36.63
CA ASN A 373 4.11 -8.21 35.15
C ASN A 373 2.67 -8.29 34.63
N THR A 374 1.80 -7.36 35.05
CA THR A 374 0.46 -7.19 34.43
C THR A 374 0.50 -6.36 33.12
N GLY A 375 1.70 -6.21 32.57
CA GLY A 375 1.97 -5.44 31.36
C GLY A 375 1.76 -6.21 30.06
N LEU A 376 1.88 -5.51 28.94
CA LEU A 376 1.78 -6.05 27.58
C LEU A 376 2.86 -7.07 27.23
N GLU A 377 3.84 -7.28 28.11
CA GLU A 377 4.91 -8.26 28.01
C GLU A 377 4.39 -9.70 28.08
N VAL A 378 3.28 -9.92 28.80
CA VAL A 378 2.61 -11.23 28.89
C VAL A 378 2.22 -11.77 27.52
N TRP A 379 1.97 -10.89 26.54
CA TRP A 379 1.56 -11.28 25.19
C TRP A 379 2.72 -11.52 24.22
N GLU A 380 3.95 -11.15 24.59
CA GLU A 380 5.11 -11.29 23.69
C GLU A 380 5.66 -12.71 23.65
N LYS A 381 5.54 -13.44 24.77
CA LYS A 381 6.04 -14.80 24.91
C LYS A 381 5.07 -15.78 24.24
N PRO A 382 5.58 -16.73 23.42
CA PRO A 382 4.81 -17.88 23.02
C PRO A 382 4.19 -18.59 24.23
N CYS A 383 2.91 -18.90 24.16
CA CYS A 383 2.22 -19.65 25.20
C CYS A 383 1.87 -21.03 24.66
N LYS A 384 2.58 -22.06 25.15
CA LYS A 384 2.33 -23.46 24.78
C LYS A 384 0.88 -23.85 25.03
N GLU A 385 0.30 -23.37 26.13
CA GLU A 385 -1.09 -23.69 26.46
C GLU A 385 -2.09 -23.04 25.49
N CYS A 386 -1.89 -21.76 25.14
CA CYS A 386 -2.71 -21.12 24.10
C CYS A 386 -2.58 -21.83 22.75
N PHE A 387 -1.36 -22.29 22.41
CA PHE A 387 -1.15 -23.07 21.20
C PHE A 387 -1.94 -24.38 21.24
N THR A 388 -1.81 -25.16 22.31
CA THR A 388 -2.52 -26.44 22.47
C THR A 388 -4.04 -26.26 22.48
N GLN A 389 -4.56 -25.27 23.21
CA GLN A 389 -6.00 -25.13 23.42
C GLN A 389 -6.72 -24.35 22.32
N CYS A 390 -6.06 -23.37 21.67
CA CYS A 390 -6.74 -22.43 20.77
C CYS A 390 -6.34 -22.57 19.30
N CYS A 391 -5.19 -23.18 19.00
CA CYS A 391 -4.64 -23.18 17.63
C CYS A 391 -5.52 -23.96 16.66
N GLU A 392 -5.94 -25.18 17.03
CA GLU A 392 -6.75 -26.03 16.14
C GLU A 392 -8.09 -25.38 15.79
N GLU A 393 -8.80 -24.86 16.78
CA GLU A 393 -10.07 -24.18 16.56
C GLU A 393 -9.90 -22.90 15.73
N THR A 394 -8.86 -22.09 16.02
CA THR A 394 -8.56 -20.89 15.24
C THR A 394 -8.28 -21.24 13.78
N LEU A 395 -7.45 -22.26 13.52
CA LEU A 395 -7.15 -22.70 12.16
C LEU A 395 -8.39 -23.28 11.47
N SER A 396 -9.29 -23.93 12.21
CA SER A 396 -10.56 -24.41 11.66
C SER A 396 -11.46 -23.24 11.22
N ALA A 397 -11.57 -22.21 12.06
CA ALA A 397 -12.31 -20.99 11.75
C ALA A 397 -11.73 -20.25 10.53
N GLU A 398 -10.40 -20.15 10.45
CA GLU A 398 -9.71 -19.58 9.30
C GLU A 398 -9.92 -20.39 8.02
N ARG A 399 -9.91 -21.74 8.09
CA ARG A 399 -10.20 -22.60 6.93
C ARG A 399 -11.63 -22.40 6.45
N GLU A 400 -12.61 -22.38 7.36
CA GLU A 400 -14.02 -22.15 7.02
C GLU A 400 -14.20 -20.80 6.31
N ALA A 401 -13.65 -19.72 6.89
CA ALA A 401 -13.71 -18.39 6.29
C ALA A 401 -13.04 -18.36 4.91
N THR A 402 -11.87 -18.99 4.78
CA THR A 402 -11.10 -19.05 3.54
C THR A 402 -11.87 -19.79 2.45
N GLU A 403 -12.50 -20.93 2.78
CA GLU A 403 -13.30 -21.70 1.83
C GLU A 403 -14.49 -20.90 1.31
N ILE A 404 -15.21 -20.20 2.20
CA ILE A 404 -16.37 -19.37 1.82
C ILE A 404 -15.95 -18.24 0.89
N ILE A 405 -14.86 -17.51 1.23
CA ILE A 405 -14.35 -16.41 0.38
C ILE A 405 -13.81 -16.97 -0.94
N GLY A 406 -13.04 -18.07 -0.91
CA GLY A 406 -12.42 -18.68 -2.09
C GLY A 406 -13.43 -19.21 -3.11
N LYS A 407 -14.60 -19.67 -2.65
CA LYS A 407 -15.74 -20.04 -3.51
C LYS A 407 -16.39 -18.83 -4.18
N GLN A 408 -16.36 -17.66 -3.55
CA GLN A 408 -17.01 -16.45 -4.06
C GLN A 408 -16.12 -15.58 -4.93
N VAL A 409 -14.79 -15.62 -4.73
CA VAL A 409 -13.82 -14.81 -5.47
C VAL A 409 -12.95 -15.73 -6.32
N PRO A 410 -13.26 -15.94 -7.62
CA PRO A 410 -12.62 -16.96 -8.46
C PRO A 410 -11.14 -16.72 -8.78
N THR A 411 -10.65 -15.50 -8.62
CA THR A 411 -9.26 -15.14 -8.96
C THR A 411 -8.32 -15.26 -7.76
N LEU A 412 -8.88 -15.43 -6.57
CA LEU A 412 -8.13 -15.44 -5.33
C LEU A 412 -7.31 -16.73 -5.22
N SER A 413 -6.01 -16.59 -4.98
CA SER A 413 -5.05 -17.69 -4.84
C SER A 413 -4.58 -17.88 -3.39
N SER A 414 -4.65 -16.83 -2.57
CA SER A 414 -4.32 -16.94 -1.14
C SER A 414 -5.07 -15.95 -0.26
N ILE A 415 -5.34 -16.41 0.97
CA ILE A 415 -5.86 -15.57 2.06
C ILE A 415 -4.94 -15.72 3.27
N SER A 416 -4.58 -14.59 3.88
CA SER A 416 -3.88 -14.57 5.15
C SER A 416 -4.74 -13.96 6.26
N TRP A 417 -4.71 -14.57 7.44
CA TRP A 417 -5.42 -14.12 8.63
C TRP A 417 -4.41 -13.73 9.72
N ALA A 418 -4.76 -12.75 10.56
CA ALA A 418 -3.98 -12.48 11.77
C ALA A 418 -4.08 -13.69 12.71
N ASN A 419 -2.92 -14.21 13.11
CA ASN A 419 -2.86 -15.48 13.82
C ASN A 419 -2.52 -15.26 15.29
N PHE A 420 -3.45 -15.62 16.18
CA PHE A 420 -3.28 -15.46 17.63
C PHE A 420 -2.14 -16.32 18.19
N CYS A 421 -1.87 -17.47 17.58
CA CYS A 421 -0.82 -18.40 17.99
C CYS A 421 0.56 -18.07 17.40
N SER A 422 0.65 -17.02 16.57
CA SER A 422 1.92 -16.55 16.04
C SER A 422 2.80 -15.89 17.12
N ARG A 423 4.10 -15.77 16.84
CA ARG A 423 5.03 -15.06 17.71
C ARG A 423 4.59 -13.61 17.90
N LYS A 424 4.54 -13.15 19.16
CA LYS A 424 3.99 -11.83 19.55
C LYS A 424 2.56 -11.57 19.07
N ARG A 425 1.89 -12.56 18.48
CA ARG A 425 0.52 -12.48 17.95
C ARG A 425 0.39 -11.48 16.79
N THR A 426 1.49 -11.09 16.15
CA THR A 426 1.52 -10.14 15.02
C THR A 426 1.74 -10.84 13.68
N GLY A 427 1.92 -12.16 13.68
CA GLY A 427 2.11 -12.96 12.48
C GLY A 427 0.81 -13.36 11.81
N TRP A 428 0.95 -13.99 10.65
CA TRP A 428 -0.14 -14.35 9.76
C TRP A 428 -0.12 -15.84 9.45
N SER A 429 -1.28 -16.49 9.44
CA SER A 429 -1.47 -17.81 8.82
C SER A 429 -1.90 -17.60 7.37
N THR A 430 -1.29 -18.32 6.44
CA THR A 430 -1.63 -18.21 5.01
C THR A 430 -2.23 -19.52 4.51
N HIS A 431 -3.42 -19.40 3.93
CA HIS A 431 -4.17 -20.48 3.32
C HIS A 431 -4.14 -20.29 1.81
N ARG A 432 -3.58 -21.26 1.07
CA ARG A 432 -3.57 -21.25 -0.39
C ARG A 432 -4.80 -21.95 -0.92
N ILE A 433 -5.44 -21.34 -1.91
CA ILE A 433 -6.63 -21.86 -2.57
C ILE A 433 -6.18 -22.65 -3.80
N MET A 434 -6.54 -23.93 -3.85
CA MET A 434 -6.35 -24.77 -5.03
C MET A 434 -7.63 -24.76 -5.85
N ARG A 435 -7.48 -24.68 -7.17
CA ARG A 435 -8.59 -24.66 -8.12
C ARG A 435 -8.46 -25.86 -9.05
N ASP A 436 -9.60 -26.33 -9.52
CA ASP A 436 -9.64 -27.35 -10.57
C ASP A 436 -9.31 -26.74 -11.95
N ASP A 437 -9.32 -27.58 -12.98
CA ASP A 437 -9.05 -27.16 -14.36
C ASP A 437 -10.10 -26.19 -14.91
N GLU A 438 -11.29 -26.10 -14.27
CA GLU A 438 -12.36 -25.15 -14.60
C GLU A 438 -12.21 -23.81 -13.83
N GLY A 439 -11.19 -23.67 -12.98
CA GLY A 439 -10.97 -22.48 -12.14
C GLY A 439 -11.90 -22.40 -10.93
N LYS A 440 -12.70 -23.43 -10.66
CA LYS A 440 -13.56 -23.49 -9.46
C LYS A 440 -12.75 -23.87 -8.24
N PHE A 441 -13.26 -23.51 -7.07
CA PHE A 441 -12.66 -23.91 -5.81
C PHE A 441 -12.68 -25.45 -5.68
N ASP A 442 -11.51 -26.07 -5.49
CA ASP A 442 -11.37 -27.50 -5.20
C ASP A 442 -11.16 -27.71 -3.70
N ARG A 443 -10.03 -27.22 -3.19
CA ARG A 443 -9.62 -27.42 -1.79
C ARG A 443 -8.62 -26.36 -1.34
N LEU A 444 -8.32 -26.35 -0.05
CA LEU A 444 -7.20 -25.61 0.49
C LEU A 444 -5.94 -26.48 0.47
N ALA A 445 -4.80 -25.89 0.09
CA ALA A 445 -3.52 -26.54 0.35
C ALA A 445 -3.21 -26.51 1.85
N ASN A 446 -2.26 -27.34 2.29
CA ASN A 446 -1.80 -27.33 3.69
C ASN A 446 -1.42 -25.90 4.12
N VAL A 447 -1.88 -25.52 5.32
CA VAL A 447 -1.68 -24.18 5.86
C VAL A 447 -0.20 -23.94 6.08
N ALA A 448 0.34 -22.93 5.41
CA ALA A 448 1.68 -22.43 5.70
C ALA A 448 1.56 -21.48 6.88
N ILE A 449 1.74 -22.00 8.09
CA ILE A 449 1.99 -21.15 9.25
C ILE A 449 3.48 -20.82 9.18
N ASN A 450 3.82 -19.55 8.92
CA ASN A 450 5.18 -19.07 9.10
C ASN A 450 5.50 -19.03 10.61
N LEU A 451 5.63 -20.21 11.20
CA LEU A 451 6.28 -20.42 12.48
C LEU A 451 7.78 -20.26 12.19
N GLU A 452 8.24 -19.04 11.96
CA GLU A 452 9.67 -18.77 11.93
C GLU A 452 10.28 -19.28 13.24
N LYS A 453 10.91 -20.46 13.14
CA LYS A 453 11.68 -21.14 14.18
C LYS A 453 11.04 -21.10 15.57
N PHE A 454 9.93 -21.83 15.74
CA PHE A 454 9.67 -22.48 17.02
C PHE A 454 10.66 -23.65 17.18
N SER A 455 11.97 -23.35 17.25
CA SER A 455 12.94 -24.26 17.84
C SER A 455 12.79 -24.17 19.36
N ILE A 456 11.60 -24.46 19.86
CA ILE A 456 11.50 -24.94 21.24
C ILE A 456 12.19 -26.29 21.15
N GLY A 457 13.33 -26.46 21.84
CA GLY A 457 13.98 -27.74 22.01
C GLY A 457 13.05 -28.70 22.74
N VAL A 458 12.05 -29.21 22.02
CA VAL A 458 11.27 -30.37 22.40
C VAL A 458 12.02 -31.52 21.76
N ASP A 459 13.04 -32.02 22.46
CA ASP A 459 13.46 -33.40 22.26
C ASP A 459 12.21 -34.25 22.54
N MET A 460 11.64 -34.83 21.47
CA MET A 460 10.57 -35.82 21.53
C MET A 460 11.17 -37.21 21.71
#